data_AF-A0A7J6UYZ9-F1
#
_entry.id   AF-A0A7J6UYZ9-F1
#
_cell.length_a   1.000
_cell.length_b   1.000
_cell.length_c   1.000
_cell.angle_alpha   90.00
_cell.angle_beta   90.00
_cell.angle_gamma   90.00
#
_symmetry.space_group_name_H-M   'P 1'
#
loop_
_entity.id
_entity.type
_entity.pdbx_description
1 polymer ?
#
loop_
_entity_poly.entity_id
_entity_poly.type
_entity_poly.pdbx_seq_one_letter_code
_entity_poly.pdbx_strand_id
1 'polypeptide(L)' 'MSFFSDEDLKAVMTNHENALVFTLNIGNFLVSKILVDSGSLAEILYYKTFQEMGLQQVDIKPSEVVVFGLNNESVLVIG' A
#
# COMPACT_ATOMS: atom_id res chain seq x y z
N MET A 1 0.76 -25.29 -7.81
CA MET A 1 1.40 -24.21 -7.03
C MET A 1 2.49 -23.65 -7.92
N SER A 2 2.26 -22.51 -8.55
CA SER A 2 3.24 -21.87 -9.42
C SER A 2 4.08 -20.93 -8.56
N PHE A 3 5.39 -21.17 -8.54
CA PHE A 3 6.36 -20.30 -7.88
C PHE A 3 6.78 -19.22 -8.88
N PHE A 4 6.83 -17.97 -8.43
CA PHE A 4 7.43 -16.88 -9.19
C PHE A 4 8.95 -17.09 -9.23
N SER A 5 9.51 -17.06 -10.43
CA SER A 5 10.94 -17.23 -10.70
C SER A 5 11.61 -15.90 -11.04
N ASP A 6 12.95 -15.86 -10.97
CA ASP A 6 13.72 -14.67 -11.36
C ASP A 6 13.53 -14.31 -12.86
N GLU A 7 13.14 -15.28 -13.69
CA GLU A 7 12.74 -15.04 -15.07
C GLU A 7 11.41 -14.28 -15.19
N ASP A 8 10.43 -14.56 -14.31
CA ASP A 8 9.17 -13.81 -14.23
C ASP A 8 9.41 -12.37 -13.78
N LEU A 9 10.40 -12.15 -12.91
CA LEU A 9 10.82 -10.84 -12.42
C LEU A 9 11.38 -9.97 -13.56
N LYS A 10 12.19 -10.55 -14.45
CA LYS A 10 12.76 -9.82 -15.61
C LYS A 10 11.72 -9.33 -16.61
N ALA A 11 10.59 -10.04 -16.74
CA ALA A 11 9.47 -9.61 -17.59
C ALA A 11 8.69 -8.43 -17.00
N VAL A 12 8.73 -8.30 -15.68
CA VAL A 12 7.99 -7.29 -14.89
C VAL A 12 8.82 -6.01 -14.75
N MET A 13 10.17 -6.10 -14.71
CA MET A 13 11.15 -5.01 -14.61
C MET A 13 11.18 -3.95 -15.74
N THR A 14 10.16 -3.85 -16.60
CA THR A 14 9.93 -2.63 -17.39
C THR A 14 9.43 -1.54 -16.44
N ASN A 15 10.18 -0.44 -16.29
CA ASN A 15 9.86 0.76 -15.50
C ASN A 15 8.49 0.70 -14.81
N HIS A 16 8.48 0.29 -13.53
CA HIS A 16 7.28 0.31 -12.69
C HIS A 16 6.88 1.75 -12.33
N GLU A 17 6.61 2.58 -13.32
CA GLU A 17 5.87 3.83 -13.12
C GLU A 17 4.37 3.56 -12.92
N ASN A 18 3.92 2.36 -13.27
CA ASN A 18 2.54 1.92 -13.09
C ASN A 18 2.44 1.01 -11.88
N ALA A 19 1.94 1.53 -10.76
CA ALA A 19 1.36 0.70 -9.70
C ALA A 19 0.35 -0.28 -10.32
N LEU A 20 0.31 -1.53 -9.83
CA LEU A 20 -0.70 -2.49 -10.27
C LEU A 20 -2.09 -1.91 -9.96
N VAL A 21 -2.81 -1.44 -10.99
CA VAL A 21 -4.13 -0.85 -10.80
C VAL A 21 -5.15 -1.99 -10.69
N PHE A 22 -5.33 -2.50 -9.49
CA PHE A 22 -6.53 -3.25 -9.12
C PHE A 22 -7.35 -2.42 -8.13
N THR A 23 -8.63 -2.77 -8.08
CA THR A 23 -9.62 -2.09 -7.27
C THR A 23 -10.06 -3.01 -6.15
N LEU A 24 -9.95 -2.57 -4.90
CA LEU A 24 -10.34 -3.32 -3.72
C LEU A 24 -11.50 -2.62 -3.02
N ASN A 25 -12.44 -3.41 -2.50
CA ASN A 25 -13.43 -2.91 -1.56
C ASN A 25 -12.82 -2.86 -0.16
N ILE A 26 -12.62 -1.65 0.37
CA ILE A 26 -12.19 -1.42 1.75
C ILE A 26 -13.40 -0.83 2.50
N GLY A 27 -14.04 -1.65 3.34
CA GLY A 27 -15.33 -1.30 3.93
C GLY A 27 -16.38 -1.04 2.84
N ASN A 28 -16.93 0.18 2.82
CA ASN A 28 -17.93 0.63 1.84
C ASN A 28 -17.31 1.42 0.66
N PHE A 29 -15.98 1.47 0.57
CA PHE A 29 -15.28 2.29 -0.42
C PHE A 29 -14.55 1.45 -1.45
N LEU A 30 -14.60 1.93 -2.68
CA LEU A 30 -13.90 1.36 -3.81
C LEU A 30 -12.54 2.07 -3.93
N VAL A 31 -11.46 1.40 -3.52
CA VAL A 31 -10.10 1.97 -3.54
C VAL A 31 -9.36 1.41 -4.76
N SER A 32 -8.81 2.30 -5.58
CA SER A 32 -8.04 1.94 -6.79
C SER A 32 -6.58 2.40 -6.68
N LYS A 33 -5.71 1.87 -7.55
CA LYS A 33 -4.25 2.15 -7.60
C LYS A 33 -3.51 1.68 -6.34
N ILE A 34 -3.62 0.39 -6.04
CA ILE A 34 -2.97 -0.23 -4.89
C ILE A 34 -1.56 -0.69 -5.28
N LEU A 35 -0.56 -0.33 -4.48
CA LEU A 35 0.78 -0.87 -4.65
C LEU A 35 0.85 -2.24 -3.96
N VAL A 36 1.18 -3.30 -4.71
CA VAL A 36 1.49 -4.60 -4.12
C VAL A 36 2.99 -4.66 -3.89
N ASP A 37 3.38 -4.69 -2.64
CA ASP A 37 4.75 -5.00 -2.23
C ASP A 37 4.73 -6.35 -1.51
N SER A 38 5.24 -7.40 -2.17
CA SER A 38 5.31 -8.75 -1.60
C SER A 38 6.38 -8.90 -0.51
N GLY A 39 7.25 -7.90 -0.33
CA GLY A 39 8.21 -7.81 0.76
C GLY A 39 7.70 -7.04 1.98
N SER A 40 6.58 -6.32 1.85
CA SER A 40 5.96 -5.59 2.95
C SER A 40 4.98 -6.47 3.72
N LEU A 41 5.01 -6.36 5.05
CA LEU A 41 4.03 -6.98 5.95
C LEU A 41 2.90 -6.01 6.33
N ALA A 42 2.92 -4.79 5.81
CA ALA A 42 1.98 -3.73 6.13
C ALA A 42 1.24 -3.24 4.88
N GLU A 43 -0.09 -3.16 4.97
CA GLU A 43 -0.93 -2.45 4.01
C GLU A 43 -1.01 -0.97 4.40
N ILE A 44 -0.52 -0.08 3.53
CA ILE A 44 -0.48 1.36 3.78
C ILE A 44 -1.53 2.06 2.91
N LEU A 45 -2.40 2.85 3.55
CA LEU A 45 -3.33 3.74 2.87
C LEU A 45 -2.82 5.19 2.96
N TYR A 46 -2.80 5.91 1.85
CA TYR A 46 -2.47 7.33 1.87
C TYR A 46 -3.50 8.12 2.68
N TYR A 47 -3.01 9.03 3.54
CA TYR A 47 -3.87 9.85 4.38
C TYR A 47 -4.91 10.65 3.58
N LYS A 48 -4.54 11.14 2.38
CA LYS A 48 -5.50 11.81 1.49
C LYS A 48 -6.65 10.90 1.06
N THR A 49 -6.37 9.64 0.73
CA THR A 49 -7.41 8.66 0.38
C THR A 49 -8.31 8.36 1.58
N PHE A 50 -7.74 8.24 2.77
CA PHE A 50 -8.50 8.13 4.01
C PHE A 50 -9.49 9.30 4.20
N GLN A 51 -9.05 10.54 3.92
CA GLN A 51 -9.92 11.72 3.97
C GLN A 51 -11.00 11.71 2.86
N GLU A 52 -10.66 11.26 1.65
CA GLU A 52 -11.62 11.11 0.53
C GLU A 52 -12.68 10.03 0.81
N MET A 53 -12.37 9.06 1.66
CA MET A 53 -13.34 8.11 2.22
C MET A 53 -14.25 8.74 3.30
N GLY A 54 -14.11 10.04 3.60
CA GLY A 54 -14.93 10.73 4.59
C GLY A 54 -14.66 10.28 6.04
N LEU A 55 -13.55 9.56 6.26
CA LEU A 55 -13.12 9.16 7.59
C LEU A 55 -12.35 10.30 8.25
N GLN A 56 -12.46 10.39 9.57
CA GLN A 56 -11.82 11.40 10.39
C GLN A 56 -10.80 10.75 11.31
N GLN A 57 -9.80 11.50 11.77
CA GLN A 57 -8.78 10.96 12.66
C GLN A 57 -9.36 10.38 13.97
N VAL A 58 -10.52 10.86 14.41
CA VAL A 58 -11.26 10.29 15.55
C VAL A 58 -11.75 8.85 15.30
N ASP A 59 -11.90 8.45 14.04
CA ASP A 59 -12.29 7.10 13.63
C ASP A 59 -11.09 6.13 13.60
N ILE A 60 -9.86 6.64 13.77
CA ILE A 60 -8.63 5.86 13.79
C ILE A 60 -8.26 5.50 15.22
N LYS A 61 -7.93 4.23 15.46
CA LYS A 61 -7.24 3.82 16.68
C LYS A 61 -5.75 4.18 16.57
N PRO A 62 -5.19 5.04 17.44
CA PRO A 62 -3.80 5.44 17.33
C PRO A 62 -2.83 4.25 17.39
N SER A 63 -1.78 4.34 16.57
CA SER A 63 -0.66 3.39 16.54
C SER A 63 0.65 4.14 16.80
N GLU A 64 1.59 3.46 17.44
CA GLU A 64 2.97 3.96 17.65
C GLU A 64 3.95 3.30 16.66
N VAL A 65 3.43 2.61 15.64
CA VAL A 65 4.25 1.91 14.65
C VAL A 65 4.89 2.91 13.70
N VAL A 66 6.20 2.77 13.53
CA VAL A 66 6.98 3.46 12.52
C VAL A 66 7.24 2.52 11.37
N VAL A 67 6.94 2.96 10.15
CA VAL A 67 7.25 2.21 8.92
C VAL A 67 8.45 2.87 8.24
N PHE A 68 9.37 2.03 7.78
CA PHE A 68 10.58 2.45 7.07
C PHE A 68 10.42 2.17 5.58
N GLY A 69 10.61 3.20 4.77
CA GLY A 69 10.66 3.08 3.32
C GLY A 69 12.04 2.63 2.83
N LEU A 70 12.11 2.27 1.55
CA LEU A 70 13.35 1.81 0.90
C LEU A 70 14.50 2.82 0.94
N ASN A 71 14.18 4.12 1.02
CA ASN A 71 15.16 5.19 1.15
C ASN A 71 15.59 5.46 2.60
N ASN A 72 15.25 4.56 3.53
CA ASN A 72 15.44 4.71 4.97
C ASN A 72 14.68 5.93 5.56
N GLU A 73 13.73 6.47 4.80
CA GLU A 73 12.74 7.43 5.30
C GLU A 73 11.78 6.70 6.24
N SER A 74 11.36 7.37 7.30
CA SER A 74 10.44 6.80 8.28
C SER A 74 9.21 7.67 8.44
N VAL A 75 8.06 7.03 8.59
CA VAL A 75 6.79 7.71 8.82
C VAL A 75 6.12 7.05 10.02
N LEU A 76 5.66 7.88 10.95
CA LEU A 76 4.78 7.44 12.02
C LEU A 76 3.39 7.19 11.42
N VAL A 77 2.90 5.96 11.56
CA VAL A 77 1.56 5.61 11.09
C VAL A 77 0.55 6.14 12.09
N ILE A 78 -0.55 6.71 11.59
CA ILE A 78 -1.57 7.34 12.44
C ILE A 78 -2.43 6.29 13.16
N GLY A 79 -2.59 5.09 12.60
CA GLY A 79 -3.28 3.94 13.20
C GLY A 79 -3.13 2.64 12.43
#